data_AF-A0A8B6RZA6-F1
#
_entry.id   AF-A0A8B6RZA6-F1
#
_cell.length_a   1.000
_cell.length_b   1.000
_cell.length_c   1.000
_cell.angle_alpha   90.00
_cell.angle_beta   90.00
_cell.angle_gamma   90.00
#
_symmetry.space_group_name_H-M   'P 1'
#
loop_
_entity.id
_entity.type
_entity.pdbx_description
1 polymer ?
#
loop_
_entity_poly.entity_id
_entity_poly.type
_entity_poly.pdbx_seq_one_letter_code
_entity_poly.pdbx_strand_id
1 'polypeptide(L)' 'MWKSKIFWNLITFIFLNDSLFADIIYLKDGRVLFIKVINQDMDQVTVSNDRGTWDLEKKMVSRILFNEDEEVYVRNQLR' A
#
# COMPACT_ATOMS: atom_id res chain seq x y z
N MET A 1 1.49 -26.96 -25.45
CA MET A 1 0.36 -26.13 -24.97
C MET A 1 0.25 -26.00 -23.45
N TRP A 2 0.78 -26.91 -22.62
CA TRP A 2 0.69 -26.79 -21.15
C TRP A 2 1.56 -25.70 -20.51
N LYS A 3 2.74 -25.40 -21.08
CA LYS A 3 3.63 -24.33 -20.55
C LYS A 3 2.96 -22.95 -20.53
N SER A 4 2.07 -22.66 -21.48
CA SER A 4 1.33 -21.40 -21.57
C SER A 4 0.21 -21.27 -20.53
N LYS A 5 -0.43 -22.39 -20.15
CA LYS A 5 -1.46 -22.41 -19.09
C LYS A 5 -0.87 -22.12 -17.71
N ILE A 6 0.32 -22.67 -17.41
CA ILE A 6 1.03 -22.42 -16.15
C ILE A 6 1.44 -20.94 -16.07
N PHE A 7 1.92 -20.39 -17.18
CA PHE A 7 2.30 -18.98 -17.25
C PHE A 7 1.12 -18.04 -16.98
N TRP A 8 -0.05 -18.34 -17.57
CA TRP A 8 -1.28 -17.61 -17.28
C TRP A 8 -1.73 -17.74 -15.83
N ASN A 9 -1.72 -18.95 -15.25
CA ASN A 9 -2.04 -19.12 -13.83
C ASN A 9 -1.08 -18.33 -12.93
N LEU A 10 0.21 -18.29 -13.26
CA LEU A 10 1.21 -17.55 -12.50
C LEU A 10 0.96 -16.03 -12.56
N ILE A 11 0.69 -15.50 -13.76
CA ILE A 11 0.36 -14.07 -13.95
C ILE A 11 -0.90 -13.71 -13.16
N THR A 12 -1.96 -14.52 -13.29
CA THR A 12 -3.22 -14.27 -12.59
C THR A 12 -3.01 -14.32 -11.06
N PHE A 13 -2.16 -15.22 -10.57
CA PHE A 13 -1.83 -15.33 -9.15
C PHE A 13 -1.04 -14.11 -8.63
N ILE A 14 -0.11 -13.56 -9.42
CA ILE A 14 0.64 -12.34 -9.07
C ILE A 14 -0.31 -11.14 -9.00
N PHE A 15 -1.16 -10.95 -10.00
CA PHE A 15 -2.15 -9.86 -10.01
C PHE A 15 -3.17 -9.94 -8.86
N LEU A 16 -3.55 -11.16 -8.44
CA LEU A 16 -4.44 -11.34 -7.29
C LEU A 16 -3.76 -11.07 -5.93
N ASN A 17 -2.43 -11.19 -5.84
CA ASN A 17 -1.71 -10.95 -4.60
C ASN A 17 -1.36 -9.48 -4.37
N ASP A 18 -1.14 -8.66 -5.42
CA ASP A 18 -0.84 -7.23 -5.23
C ASP A 18 -1.97 -6.48 -4.50
N SER A 19 -3.22 -6.91 -4.66
CA SER A 19 -4.36 -6.35 -3.91
C SER A 19 -4.34 -6.67 -2.40
N LEU A 20 -3.52 -7.62 -1.94
CA LEU A 20 -3.41 -7.99 -0.53
C LEU A 20 -2.43 -7.10 0.25
N PHE A 21 -1.65 -6.24 -0.42
CA PHE A 21 -0.60 -5.42 0.20
C PHE A 21 -0.93 -3.92 0.21
N ALA A 22 -2.22 -3.57 0.29
CA ALA A 22 -2.65 -2.18 0.44
C ALA A 22 -2.82 -1.81 1.92
N ASP A 23 -2.25 -0.68 2.33
CA ASP A 23 -2.57 -0.08 3.62
C ASP A 23 -3.91 0.66 3.54
N ILE A 24 -4.53 0.89 4.69
CA ILE A 24 -5.80 1.59 4.79
C ILE A 24 -5.56 2.97 5.42
N ILE A 25 -5.86 4.02 4.67
CA ILE A 25 -5.76 5.41 5.12
C ILE A 25 -7.16 5.99 5.28
N TYR A 26 -7.50 6.35 6.51
CA TYR A 26 -8.70 7.10 6.84
C TYR A 26 -8.39 8.59 6.81
N LEU A 27 -9.11 9.34 5.98
CA LEU A 27 -9.03 10.79 5.90
C LEU A 27 -10.04 11.44 6.85
N LYS A 28 -9.75 12.67 7.29
CA LYS A 28 -10.62 13.43 8.20
C LYS A 28 -11.96 13.83 7.59
N ASP A 29 -12.06 13.86 6.27
CA ASP A 29 -13.30 14.11 5.54
C ASP A 29 -14.18 12.86 5.37
N GLY A 30 -13.76 11.72 5.95
CA GLY A 30 -14.50 10.46 5.92
C GLY A 30 -14.18 9.57 4.73
N ARG A 31 -13.31 10.01 3.80
CA ARG A 31 -12.82 9.13 2.72
C ARG A 31 -11.87 8.08 3.26
N VAL A 32 -11.88 6.92 2.62
CA VAL A 32 -10.98 5.80 2.92
C VAL A 32 -10.21 5.45 1.65
N LEU A 33 -8.88 5.40 1.76
CA LEU A 33 -7.99 5.01 0.67
C LEU A 33 -7.39 3.64 0.98
N PHE A 34 -7.38 2.78 -0.03
CA PHE A 34 -6.66 1.51 -0.01
C PHE A 34 -5.43 1.71 -0.89
N ILE A 35 -4.29 1.98 -0.28
CA ILE A 35 -3.07 2.40 -0.97
C ILE A 35 -1.82 2.04 -0.18
N LYS A 36 -0.73 1.72 -0.86
CA LYS A 36 0.55 1.43 -0.21
C LYS A 36 1.19 2.72 0.32
N VAL A 37 1.56 2.73 1.60
CA VAL A 37 2.34 3.81 2.20
C VAL A 37 3.82 3.51 2.00
N ILE A 38 4.53 4.41 1.32
CA ILE A 38 5.98 4.26 1.06
C ILE A 38 6.81 4.89 2.16
N ASN A 39 6.42 6.10 2.59
CA ASN A 39 7.15 6.85 3.61
C ASN A 39 6.21 7.70 4.46
N GLN A 40 6.62 7.98 5.70
CA GLN A 40 5.97 8.94 6.58
C GLN A 40 6.97 9.92 7.15
N ASP A 41 6.84 11.17 6.71
CA ASP A 41 7.57 12.29 7.29
C ASP A 41 6.72 12.97 8.38
N MET A 42 7.25 14.07 8.94
CA MET A 42 6.54 14.85 9.98
C MET A 42 5.21 15.40 9.48
N ASP A 43 5.19 15.98 8.27
CA ASP A 43 4.04 16.71 7.74
C ASP A 43 3.31 15.99 6.58
N GLN A 44 3.92 14.94 6.03
CA GLN A 44 3.45 14.28 4.81
C GLN A 44 3.54 12.76 4.89
N VAL A 45 2.73 12.10 4.07
CA VAL A 45 2.69 10.65 3.89
C VAL A 45 2.78 10.38 2.39
N THR A 46 3.86 9.77 1.94
CA THR A 46 4.04 9.39 0.54
C THR A 46 3.35 8.07 0.29
N VAL A 47 2.45 8.05 -0.69
CA VAL A 47 1.62 6.88 -1.03
C VAL A 47 1.76 6.53 -2.51
N SER A 48 1.54 5.26 -2.84
CA SER A 48 1.67 4.78 -4.22
C SER A 48 0.65 3.72 -4.57
N ASN A 49 0.15 3.79 -5.80
CA ASN A 49 -0.64 2.76 -6.43
C ASN A 49 -0.27 2.62 -7.91
N ASP A 50 -1.02 1.81 -8.66
CA ASP A 50 -0.83 1.55 -10.09
C ASP A 50 -0.85 2.82 -10.98
N ARG A 51 -1.40 3.94 -10.48
CA ARG A 51 -1.48 5.21 -11.21
C ARG A 51 -0.29 6.12 -10.94
N GLY A 52 0.51 5.83 -9.93
CA GLY A 52 1.70 6.59 -9.58
C GLY A 52 1.86 6.83 -8.08
N THR A 53 2.83 7.67 -7.76
CA THR A 53 3.22 8.04 -6.39
C THR A 53 2.93 9.51 -6.16
N TRP A 54 2.35 9.85 -5.02
CA TRP A 54 2.09 11.23 -4.61
C TRP A 54 2.10 11.37 -3.10
N ASP A 55 2.17 12.62 -2.65
CA ASP A 55 2.20 12.95 -1.23
C ASP A 55 0.82 13.38 -0.72
N LEU A 56 0.46 12.88 0.46
CA LEU A 56 -0.70 13.29 1.22
C LEU A 56 -0.25 14.12 2.42
N GLU A 57 -0.87 15.26 2.64
CA GLU A 57 -0.62 16.04 3.85
C GLU A 57 -1.18 15.32 5.08
N LYS A 58 -0.32 15.12 6.09
CA LYS A 58 -0.67 14.39 7.33
C LYS A 58 -1.82 15.06 8.09
N LYS A 59 -2.00 16.37 7.93
CA LYS A 59 -3.12 17.13 8.51
C LYS A 59 -4.48 16.66 8.01
N MET A 60 -4.55 16.05 6.82
CA MET A 60 -5.78 15.50 6.23
C MET A 60 -6.03 14.05 6.64
N VAL A 61 -5.00 13.36 7.14
CA VAL A 61 -5.06 11.98 7.59
C VAL A 61 -5.59 11.91 9.02
N SER A 62 -6.54 11.01 9.25
CA SER A 62 -7.08 10.69 10.57
C SER A 62 -6.40 9.47 11.18
N ARG A 63 -6.24 8.39 10.40
CA ARG A 63 -5.63 7.13 10.86
C ARG A 63 -5.05 6.38 9.67
N ILE A 64 -3.95 5.67 9.91
CA ILE A 64 -3.35 4.73 8.96
C ILE A 64 -3.33 3.36 9.64
N LEU A 65 -3.86 2.34 8.97
CA LEU A 65 -3.71 0.94 9.35
C LEU A 65 -2.80 0.29 8.31
N PHE A 66 -1.63 -0.14 8.78
CA PHE A 66 -0.70 -0.89 7.97
C PHE A 66 -1.12 -2.35 7.92
N ASN A 67 -1.04 -2.97 6.75
CA ASN A 67 -1.28 -4.41 6.69
C ASN A 67 -0.09 -5.15 7.34
N GLU A 68 -0.36 -6.14 8.19
CA GLU A 68 0.57 -6.66 9.22
C GLU A 68 1.89 -7.24 8.68
N ASP A 69 1.99 -7.53 7.38
CA ASP A 69 3.23 -8.01 6.76
C ASP A 69 4.31 -6.92 6.53
N GLU A 70 3.98 -5.62 6.60
CA GLU A 70 4.96 -4.51 6.48
C GLU A 70 5.29 -3.78 7.80
N GLU A 71 4.60 -4.08 8.91
CA GLU A 71 4.83 -3.41 10.21
C GLU A 71 6.26 -3.64 10.75
N VAL A 72 6.91 -4.72 10.34
CA VAL A 72 8.29 -5.08 10.73
C VAL A 72 9.33 -4.15 10.10
N TYR A 73 9.08 -3.58 8.92
CA TYR A 73 10.07 -2.78 8.20
C TYR A 73 10.15 -1.34 8.76
N VAL A 74 9.01 -0.73 9.09
CA VAL A 74 8.93 0.64 9.61
C VAL A 74 9.53 0.75 11.02
N ARG A 75 9.31 -0.26 11.90
CA ARG A 75 9.88 -0.24 13.26
C ARG A 75 11.40 -0.36 13.28
N ASN A 76 12.01 -0.99 12.28
CA ASN A 76 13.47 -1.17 12.23
C ASN A 76 14.24 0.04 11.69
N GLN A 77 13.58 1.00 11.03
CA GLN A 77 14.22 2.24 10.57
C GLN A 77 14.26 3.33 11.65
N LEU A 78 13.48 3.18 12.72
CA LEU A 78 13.42 4.12 13.84
C LEU A 78 14.35 3.75 15.02
N ARG A 79 15.26 2.78 14.82
CA ARG A 79 16.18 2.30 15.85
C ARG A 79 17.63 2.68 15.56
#